data_AF-A0A9D7MI82-F1
#
_entry.id   AF-A0A9D7MI82-F1
#
_cell.length_a   1.000
_cell.length_b   1.000
_cell.length_c   1.000
_cell.angle_alpha   90.00
_cell.angle_beta   90.00
_cell.angle_gamma   90.00
#
_symmetry.space_group_name_H-M   'P 1'
#
loop_
_entity.id
_entity.type
_entity.pdbx_description
1 polymer ?
#
loop_
_entity_poly.entity_id
_entity_poly.type
_entity_poly.pdbx_seq_one_letter_code
_entity_poly.pdbx_strand_id
1 'polypeptide(L)'
;MNDLSLSPLTLTIVIATSAVTIVAFRNRRLFHMLMMDVDAVLGERGEWWRILTSGFVHADYPHLFMNMLSLFLFGTWFEHVVTSWRFGLTYALGIIIGSFVSLIVHRHNPNYLAVGASAASVPLLVLPLLSSPICA
;
A
#
# COMPACT_ATOMS: atom_id res chain seq x y z
N MET A 1 -4.02 -26.24 15.81
CA MET A 1 -4.44 -24.81 15.82
C MET A 1 -3.27 -23.89 16.22
N ASN A 2 -2.03 -24.20 15.79
CA ASN A 2 -0.85 -23.35 16.03
C ASN A 2 -0.30 -22.76 14.71
N ASP A 3 -1.01 -22.95 13.60
CA ASP A 3 -0.57 -22.59 12.24
C ASP A 3 -0.91 -21.14 11.85
N LEU A 4 -1.51 -20.38 12.79
CA LEU A 4 -1.44 -18.91 12.83
C LEU A 4 -0.05 -18.44 13.29
N SER A 5 0.99 -19.24 13.01
CA SER A 5 2.39 -18.95 13.30
C SER A 5 2.82 -17.76 12.46
N LEU A 6 2.51 -16.58 12.99
CA LEU A 6 2.99 -15.23 12.69
C LEU A 6 3.50 -15.10 11.26
N SER A 7 2.73 -14.49 10.37
CA SER A 7 3.28 -13.91 9.13
C SER A 7 3.98 -12.61 9.54
N PRO A 8 5.27 -12.64 9.92
CA PRO A 8 5.89 -11.52 10.64
C PRO A 8 5.90 -10.28 9.76
N LEU A 9 6.04 -10.45 8.44
CA LEU A 9 6.09 -9.32 7.53
C LEU A 9 4.72 -8.68 7.34
N THR A 10 3.68 -9.50 7.16
CA THR A 10 2.29 -9.01 7.06
C THR A 10 1.90 -8.22 8.31
N LEU A 11 2.16 -8.77 9.50
CA LEU A 11 1.88 -8.08 10.77
C LEU A 11 2.69 -6.79 10.90
N THR A 12 3.97 -6.82 10.53
CA THR A 12 4.83 -5.63 10.57
C THR A 12 4.28 -4.53 9.66
N ILE A 13 3.87 -4.86 8.44
CA ILE A 13 3.30 -3.89 7.50
C ILE A 13 1.97 -3.34 8.02
N VAL A 14 1.09 -4.20 8.55
CA VAL A 14 -0.20 -3.79 9.11
C VAL A 14 -0.01 -2.82 10.28
N ILE A 15 0.87 -3.16 11.23
CA ILE A 15 1.14 -2.35 12.41
C ILE A 15 1.80 -1.02 12.00
N ALA A 16 2.83 -1.06 11.16
CA ALA A 16 3.55 0.12 10.72
C ALA A 16 2.63 1.09 9.97
N THR A 17 1.84 0.58 9.03
CA THR A 17 0.90 1.38 8.23
C THR A 17 -0.20 1.99 9.11
N SER A 18 -0.75 1.20 10.04
CA SER A 18 -1.74 1.68 11.00
C SER A 18 -1.17 2.77 11.90
N ALA A 19 0.03 2.57 12.45
CA ALA A 19 0.69 3.55 13.30
C ALA A 19 0.96 4.85 12.56
N VAL A 20 1.53 4.78 11.34
CA VAL A 20 1.80 5.95 10.49
C VAL A 20 0.49 6.69 10.17
N THR A 21 -0.55 5.99 9.73
CA THR A 21 -1.84 6.60 9.41
C THR A 21 -2.47 7.27 10.64
N ILE A 22 -2.46 6.62 11.81
CA ILE A 22 -3.04 7.17 13.05
C ILE A 22 -2.28 8.42 13.50
N VAL A 23 -0.94 8.41 13.43
CA VAL A 23 -0.13 9.59 13.76
C VAL A 23 -0.38 10.71 12.75
N ALA A 24 -0.52 10.39 11.46
CA ALA A 24 -0.85 11.35 10.41
C ALA A 24 -2.24 11.98 10.61
N PHE A 25 -3.26 11.22 11.03
CA PHE A 25 -4.58 11.77 11.36
C PHE A 25 -4.54 12.80 12.49
N ARG A 26 -3.63 12.65 13.45
CA ARG A 26 -3.43 13.63 14.53
C ARG A 26 -2.63 14.86 14.09
N ASN A 27 -1.86 14.76 13.02
CA ASN A 27 -0.98 15.82 12.54
C ASN A 27 -1.23 16.12 11.06
N ARG A 28 -2.07 17.13 10.79
CA ARG A 28 -2.42 17.54 9.42
C ARG A 28 -1.19 17.85 8.56
N ARG A 29 -0.12 18.41 9.14
CA ARG A 29 1.11 18.67 8.40
C ARG A 29 1.77 17.36 7.96
N LEU A 30 1.84 16.37 8.85
CA LEU A 30 2.37 15.04 8.50
C LEU A 30 1.51 14.36 7.44
N PHE A 31 0.19 14.43 7.57
CA PHE A 31 -0.75 13.91 6.57
C PHE A 31 -0.51 14.52 5.19
N HIS A 32 -0.36 15.85 5.11
CA HIS A 32 -0.03 16.56 3.87
C HIS A 32 1.37 16.27 3.32
N MET A 33 2.35 15.94 4.17
CA MET A 33 3.70 15.57 3.69
C MET A 33 3.75 14.14 3.14
N LEU A 34 2.91 13.24 3.66
CA LEU A 34 2.92 11.83 3.28
C LEU A 34 1.98 11.53 2.11
N MET A 35 0.89 12.29 1.93
CA MET A 35 -0.04 12.11 0.82
C MET A 35 0.62 12.35 -0.54
N MET A 36 0.04 11.73 -1.58
CA MET A 36 0.46 11.97 -2.95
C MET A 36 -0.06 13.33 -3.40
N ASP A 37 0.86 14.16 -3.87
CA ASP A 37 0.59 15.48 -4.43
C ASP A 37 1.32 15.56 -5.77
N VAL A 38 0.55 15.65 -6.86
CA VAL A 38 1.08 15.59 -8.24
C VAL A 38 1.98 16.79 -8.53
N ASP A 39 1.63 17.98 -8.04
CA ASP A 39 2.42 19.19 -8.22
C ASP A 39 3.73 19.13 -7.41
N ALA A 40 3.68 18.61 -6.18
CA ALA A 40 4.90 18.42 -5.39
C ALA A 40 5.87 17.40 -6.01
N VAL A 41 5.35 16.38 -6.71
CA VAL A 41 6.17 15.33 -7.33
C VAL A 41 6.70 15.74 -8.71
N LEU A 42 5.85 16.27 -9.58
CA LEU A 42 6.20 16.62 -10.97
C LEU A 42 6.65 18.07 -11.16
N GLY A 43 6.34 18.95 -10.21
CA GLY A 43 6.78 20.34 -10.20
C GLY A 43 8.21 20.51 -9.71
N GLU A 44 8.60 21.75 -9.43
CA GLU A 44 9.99 22.12 -9.12
C GLU A 44 10.52 21.54 -7.80
N ARG A 45 9.64 21.03 -6.93
CA ARG A 45 10.02 20.46 -5.64
C ARG A 45 10.58 19.04 -5.75
N GLY A 46 10.20 18.28 -6.78
CA GLY A 46 10.71 16.93 -7.04
C GLY A 46 10.55 15.94 -5.89
N GLU A 47 9.40 15.97 -5.18
CA GLU A 47 9.18 15.21 -3.95
C GLU A 47 8.84 13.72 -4.19
N TRP A 48 9.69 13.00 -4.94
CA TRP A 48 9.48 11.61 -5.38
C TRP A 48 9.26 10.60 -4.23
N TRP A 49 9.69 10.92 -3.00
CA TRP A 49 9.43 10.10 -1.82
C TRP A 49 7.92 9.92 -1.55
N ARG A 50 7.08 10.84 -2.03
CA ARG A 50 5.61 10.77 -1.92
C ARG A 50 5.00 9.54 -2.59
N ILE A 51 5.66 9.01 -3.62
CA ILE A 51 5.23 7.78 -4.31
C ILE A 51 5.26 6.58 -3.34
N LEU A 52 6.24 6.54 -2.43
CA LEU A 52 6.34 5.48 -1.43
C LEU A 52 5.51 5.81 -0.19
N THR A 53 5.59 7.05 0.31
CA THR A 53 4.94 7.42 1.58
C THR A 53 3.42 7.45 1.49
N SER A 54 2.86 7.76 0.33
CA SER A 54 1.40 7.80 0.12
C SER A 54 0.74 6.43 0.26
N GLY A 55 1.51 5.36 0.07
CA GLY A 55 1.08 3.98 0.36
C GLY A 55 0.86 3.70 1.84
N PHE A 56 1.42 4.49 2.76
CA PHE A 56 1.29 4.27 4.21
C PHE A 56 0.20 5.10 4.88
N VAL A 57 -0.49 5.97 4.13
CA VAL A 57 -1.51 6.89 4.66
C VAL A 57 -2.84 6.65 3.96
N HIS A 58 -3.93 6.70 4.71
CA HIS A 58 -5.29 6.42 4.23
C HIS A 58 -6.20 7.65 4.42
N ALA A 59 -7.31 7.71 3.66
CA ALA A 59 -8.23 8.85 3.69
C ALA A 59 -8.97 8.99 5.03
N ASP A 60 -9.40 7.88 5.63
CA ASP A 60 -10.17 7.85 6.87
C ASP A 60 -10.00 6.51 7.62
N TYR A 61 -10.59 6.42 8.82
CA TYR A 61 -10.53 5.23 9.66
C TYR A 61 -11.20 4.00 9.02
N PRO A 62 -12.40 4.08 8.40
CA PRO A 62 -12.98 2.94 7.67
C PRO A 62 -12.11 2.40 6.54
N HIS A 63 -11.50 3.27 5.72
CA HIS A 63 -10.61 2.88 4.63
C HIS A 63 -9.34 2.23 5.17
N LEU A 64 -8.76 2.75 6.26
CA LEU A 64 -7.64 2.10 6.93
C LEU A 64 -8.04 0.70 7.42
N PHE A 65 -9.17 0.58 8.10
CA PHE A 65 -9.64 -0.69 8.65
C PHE A 65 -9.83 -1.75 7.56
N MET A 66 -10.54 -1.42 6.47
CA MET A 66 -10.78 -2.37 5.39
C MET A 66 -9.50 -2.79 4.64
N ASN A 67 -8.55 -1.86 4.46
CA ASN A 67 -7.26 -2.19 3.86
C ASN A 67 -6.42 -3.09 4.77
N MET A 68 -6.36 -2.79 6.07
CA MET A 68 -5.60 -3.61 7.02
C MET A 68 -6.23 -4.99 7.22
N LEU A 69 -7.57 -5.08 7.22
CA LEU A 69 -8.28 -6.37 7.24
C LEU A 69 -7.97 -7.19 5.99
N SER A 70 -8.05 -6.57 4.80
CA SER A 70 -7.72 -7.24 3.54
C SER A 70 -6.26 -7.70 3.51
N LEU A 71 -5.33 -6.82 3.92
CA LEU A 71 -3.91 -7.14 3.96
C LEU A 71 -3.62 -8.24 4.98
N PHE A 72 -4.29 -8.26 6.13
CA PHE A 72 -4.12 -9.33 7.11
C PHE A 72 -4.62 -10.67 6.55
N LEU A 73 -5.83 -10.72 6.00
CA LEU A 73 -6.41 -11.97 5.48
C LEU A 73 -5.65 -12.50 4.26
N PHE A 74 -5.44 -11.66 3.24
CA PHE A 74 -4.80 -12.07 1.99
C PHE A 74 -3.28 -12.07 2.08
N GLY A 75 -2.68 -11.13 2.81
CA GLY A 75 -1.23 -11.04 2.98
C GLY A 75 -0.67 -12.19 3.80
N THR A 76 -1.35 -12.61 4.88
CA THR A 76 -0.95 -13.81 5.64
C THR A 76 -0.98 -15.04 4.75
N TRP A 77 -2.07 -15.26 4.01
CA TRP A 77 -2.16 -16.39 3.09
C TRP A 77 -1.07 -16.34 2.00
N PHE A 78 -0.83 -15.17 1.40
CA PHE A 78 0.18 -15.00 0.35
C PHE A 78 1.61 -15.17 0.88
N GLU A 79 1.93 -14.64 2.06
CA GLU A 79 3.24 -14.80 2.70
C GLU A 79 3.60 -16.28 2.92
N HIS A 80 2.61 -17.11 3.27
CA HIS A 80 2.79 -18.55 3.37
C HIS A 80 2.99 -19.23 2.01
N VAL A 81 2.35 -18.75 0.94
CA VAL A 81 2.44 -19.36 -0.40
C VAL A 81 3.73 -19.00 -1.13
N VAL A 82 4.17 -17.74 -1.10
CA VAL A 82 5.31 -17.26 -1.91
C VAL A 82 6.58 -16.98 -1.12
N THR A 83 6.58 -17.14 0.21
CA THR A 83 7.65 -16.77 1.17
C THR A 83 7.73 -15.27 1.45
N SER A 84 8.15 -14.90 2.67
CA SER A 84 8.13 -13.52 3.18
C SER A 84 8.87 -12.51 2.30
N TRP A 85 10.05 -12.85 1.76
CA TRP A 85 10.81 -11.90 0.95
C TRP A 85 10.13 -11.55 -0.38
N ARG A 86 9.49 -12.55 -1.03
CA ARG A 86 8.75 -12.33 -2.28
C ARG A 86 7.49 -11.53 -2.02
N PHE A 87 6.77 -11.83 -0.93
CA PHE A 87 5.63 -11.03 -0.50
C PHE A 87 6.01 -9.56 -0.27
N GLY A 88 7.10 -9.29 0.45
CA GLY A 88 7.60 -7.93 0.66
C GLY A 88 7.93 -7.19 -0.63
N LEU A 89 8.58 -7.88 -1.58
CA LEU A 89 8.89 -7.30 -2.90
C LEU A 89 7.61 -7.00 -3.70
N THR A 90 6.67 -7.94 -3.75
CA THR A 90 5.38 -7.75 -4.42
C THR A 90 4.58 -6.60 -3.83
N TYR A 91 4.57 -6.49 -2.49
CA TYR A 91 3.90 -5.39 -1.79
C TYR A 91 4.53 -4.04 -2.12
N ALA A 92 5.87 -3.93 -2.05
CA ALA A 92 6.60 -2.72 -2.40
C ALA A 92 6.39 -2.31 -3.86
N LEU A 93 6.45 -3.27 -4.79
CA LEU A 93 6.17 -3.02 -6.21
C LEU A 93 4.72 -2.59 -6.43
N GLY A 94 3.76 -3.17 -5.70
CA GLY A 94 2.36 -2.75 -5.74
C GLY A 94 2.17 -1.29 -5.36
N ILE A 95 2.82 -0.83 -4.29
CA ILE A 95 2.81 0.59 -3.88
C ILE A 95 3.43 1.46 -4.98
N ILE A 96 4.62 1.11 -5.47
CA ILE A 96 5.35 1.92 -6.45
C ILE A 96 4.56 2.01 -7.76
N ILE A 97 4.17 0.87 -8.33
CA ILE A 97 3.46 0.80 -9.61
C ILE A 97 2.10 1.49 -9.48
N GLY A 98 1.37 1.23 -8.39
CA GLY A 98 0.08 1.86 -8.13
C GLY A 98 0.15 3.38 -8.06
N SER A 99 1.10 3.89 -7.28
CA SER A 99 1.32 5.33 -7.11
C SER A 99 1.84 5.98 -8.38
N PHE A 100 2.70 5.29 -9.14
CA PHE A 100 3.22 5.75 -10.42
C PHE A 100 2.14 5.80 -11.51
N VAL A 101 1.27 4.78 -11.58
CA VAL A 101 0.10 4.78 -12.47
C VAL A 101 -0.84 5.93 -12.11
N SER A 102 -1.13 6.11 -10.81
CA SER A 102 -1.96 7.23 -10.34
C SER A 102 -1.36 8.59 -10.75
N LEU A 103 -0.03 8.74 -10.63
CA LEU A 103 0.70 9.93 -11.05
C LEU A 103 0.58 10.17 -12.56
N ILE A 104 0.78 9.14 -13.39
CA ILE A 104 0.69 9.28 -14.85
C ILE A 104 -0.73 9.64 -15.28
N VAL A 105 -1.74 8.96 -14.72
CA VAL A 105 -3.15 9.18 -15.07
C VAL A 105 -3.58 10.61 -14.71
N HIS A 106 -3.14 11.12 -13.55
CA HIS A 106 -3.54 12.43 -13.05
C HIS A 106 -2.49 13.53 -13.31
N ARG A 107 -1.48 13.28 -14.15
CA ARG A 107 -0.38 14.22 -14.41
C ARG A 107 -0.79 15.59 -14.92
N HIS A 108 -1.97 15.69 -15.55
CA HIS A 108 -2.53 16.95 -16.07
C HIS A 108 -3.45 17.67 -15.07
N ASN A 109 -3.65 17.09 -13.87
CA ASN A 109 -4.45 17.63 -12.79
C ASN A 109 -3.53 17.94 -11.59
N PRO A 110 -2.86 19.10 -11.55
CA PRO A 110 -1.90 19.43 -10.50
C PRO A 110 -2.53 19.50 -9.09
N ASN A 111 -3.84 19.74 -8.99
CA ASN A 111 -4.59 19.74 -7.72
C ASN A 111 -5.01 18.34 -7.25
N TYR A 112 -4.59 17.27 -7.93
CA TYR A 112 -4.96 15.91 -7.57
C TYR A 112 -4.18 15.45 -6.34
N LEU A 113 -4.92 15.11 -5.29
CA LEU A 113 -4.39 14.53 -4.06
C LEU A 113 -4.87 13.09 -3.96
N ALA A 114 -3.94 12.16 -3.73
CA ALA A 114 -4.26 10.75 -3.52
C ALA A 114 -3.65 10.21 -2.23
N VAL A 115 -4.39 9.30 -1.61
CA VAL A 115 -3.99 8.55 -0.42
C VAL A 115 -4.44 7.11 -0.59
N GLY A 116 -3.65 6.17 -0.08
CA GLY A 116 -4.12 4.81 0.13
C GLY A 116 -3.22 3.74 -0.46
N ALA A 117 -2.98 2.73 0.37
CA ALA A 117 -2.36 1.45 0.03
C ALA A 117 -3.21 0.57 -0.90
N SER A 118 -4.38 1.02 -1.36
CA SER A 118 -5.34 0.18 -2.08
C SER A 118 -4.73 -0.46 -3.35
N ALA A 119 -3.76 0.23 -3.97
CA ALA A 119 -3.03 -0.31 -5.11
C ALA A 119 -2.05 -1.46 -4.75
N ALA A 120 -1.64 -1.59 -3.48
CA ALA A 120 -0.85 -2.72 -2.98
C ALA A 120 -1.71 -3.95 -2.66
N SER A 121 -3.02 -3.77 -2.47
CA SER A 121 -3.99 -4.84 -2.23
C SER A 121 -4.33 -5.61 -3.52
N VAL A 122 -4.27 -4.96 -4.68
CA VAL A 122 -4.65 -5.54 -6.00
C VAL A 122 -3.67 -6.63 -6.48
N PRO A 123 -2.33 -6.48 -6.38
CA PRO A 123 -1.40 -7.54 -6.74
C PRO A 123 -1.57 -8.82 -5.90
N LEU A 124 -1.94 -8.68 -4.62
CA LEU A 124 -2.16 -9.82 -3.71
C LEU A 124 -3.36 -10.67 -4.10
N LEU A 125 -4.34 -10.08 -4.78
CA LEU A 125 -5.52 -10.78 -5.28
C LEU A 125 -5.27 -11.42 -6.67
N VAL A 126 -4.39 -10.83 -7.48
CA VAL A 126 -4.18 -11.24 -8.89
C VAL A 126 -3.01 -12.22 -9.10
N LEU A 127 -1.89 -12.06 -8.40
CA LEU A 127 -0.71 -12.94 -8.56
C LEU A 127 -0.90 -14.42 -8.17
N PRO A 128 -1.65 -14.76 -7.12
CA PRO A 128 -1.91 -16.16 -6.80
C PRO A 128 -2.76 -16.86 -7.87
N LEU A 129 -3.68 -16.12 -8.52
CA LEU A 129 -4.54 -16.66 -9.58
C LEU A 129 -3.78 -16.94 -10.88
N LEU A 130 -2.69 -16.23 -11.16
CA LEU A 130 -1.82 -16.51 -12.31
C LEU A 130 -0.84 -17.67 -12.07
N SER A 131 -0.57 -18.02 -10.81
CA SER A 131 0.43 -19.04 -10.45
C SER A 131 -0.17 -20.41 -10.12
N SER A 132 -1.49 -20.50 -9.96
CA SER A 132 -2.18 -21.80 -10.10
C SER A 132 -2.23 -22.17 -11.58
N PRO A 133 -1.54 -23.24 -12.04
CA PRO A 133 -1.86 -23.79 -13.34
C PRO A 133 -3.34 -24.17 -13.32
N ILE A 134 -4.07 -23.76 -14.36
CA ILE A 134 -5.42 -24.23 -14.63
C ILE A 134 -5.27 -25.73 -14.93
N CYS A 135 -5.37 -26.56 -13.89
CA CYS A 135 -5.75 -27.96 -14.04
C CYS A 135 -7.26 -28.00 -13.74
N ALA A 136 -8.04 -27.76 -14.79
CA ALA A 136 -9.40 -28.27 -14.90
C ALA A 136 -9.35 -29.70 -15.44
#